data_AF-A0A927TTE3-F1
#
_entry.id   AF-A0A927TTE3-F1
#
_cell.length_a   1.000
_cell.length_b   1.000
_cell.length_c   1.000
_cell.angle_alpha   90.00
_cell.angle_beta   90.00
_cell.angle_gamma   90.00
#
_symmetry.space_group_name_H-M   'P 1'
#
loop_
_entity.id
_entity.type
_entity.pdbx_description
1 polymer ?
#
loop_
_entity_poly.entity_id
_entity_poly.type
_entity_poly.pdbx_seq_one_letter_code
_entity_poly.pdbx_strand_id
1 'polypeptide(L)'
;MNLLFTEIAKYIMISSLGCYVLESFAMLLFPFWEKRSGAHIRQYIYILLIQVLGLSSLYVINEDLSHLFHYFLQIAVVFVVNRITFFLYPRCNKALVNHMCLLLAIGCLILTRLVPSKAERQLYILIVSLVLFFVIPFWIKKIKFWKHFSVLYGSVGILALYVVFAFGDTVYGSKLSFEILGMTFQPSEFVKIIFAFFIGALLYKKPRIGKVIPATFAAAIYVLLLVVSKDLGSALIFYVMYIGMLYVATGRKRYYVLGIGGGCIAALIAGRLFSHVQTRIAVWLDPWSDLDNTGYQLTQSLFGIGTGGWLGMGIGKGRPDTIPFVEEDFIFSAIAEELGAIFAIFLICAYFICIAEVLKTAFKLNDSFWKIVAVGLASSLGAQTVLTIGGGTGLIPLTGVTLPLVSNGGSSGMATVLTFAILVGISLVQGAEKKDVLVTAKGNTDEDNAGEEFTTELSEEELLLEKAFQEKKRQRTAVGIIIAVFLAFFIAMIVNIVYFMFVKKDEVISNSYNGKRLEILAANTMRGTIYGNEGEVLAETILDAQGEEIRHYPYGELFAHAVGYSDYGAYGVESIANASLIMSNLTLTQRVSNEINGVKNP
;
A
#
# COMPACT_ATOMS: atom_id res chain seq x y z
N MET A 1 -11.73 6.80 -31.46
CA MET A 1 -11.49 5.37 -31.13
C MET A 1 -10.57 5.21 -29.91
N ASN A 2 -9.42 5.90 -29.88
CA ASN A 2 -8.44 5.82 -28.78
C ASN A 2 -9.01 6.30 -27.40
N LEU A 3 -9.76 7.40 -27.39
CA LEU A 3 -10.44 7.92 -26.20
C LEU A 3 -11.51 6.96 -25.64
N LEU A 4 -12.23 6.28 -26.53
CA LEU A 4 -13.25 5.29 -26.17
C LEU A 4 -12.64 4.06 -25.48
N PHE A 5 -11.53 3.56 -26.03
CA PHE A 5 -10.85 2.40 -25.48
C PHE A 5 -10.35 2.66 -24.05
N THR A 6 -9.69 3.81 -23.84
CA THR A 6 -9.13 4.18 -22.53
C THR A 6 -10.21 4.37 -21.45
N GLU A 7 -11.38 4.92 -21.82
CA GLU A 7 -12.52 5.02 -20.91
C GLU A 7 -13.11 3.65 -20.55
N ILE A 8 -13.37 2.79 -21.54
CA ILE A 8 -13.92 1.46 -21.28
C ILE A 8 -12.94 0.63 -20.43
N ALA A 9 -11.64 0.70 -20.75
CA ALA A 9 -10.58 0.04 -20.00
C ALA A 9 -10.60 0.45 -18.53
N LYS A 10 -10.76 1.74 -18.22
CA LYS A 10 -10.86 2.28 -16.86
C LYS A 10 -11.95 1.59 -16.05
N TYR A 11 -13.18 1.52 -16.56
CA TYR A 11 -14.31 0.88 -15.86
C TYR A 11 -14.11 -0.63 -15.68
N ILE A 12 -13.54 -1.31 -16.67
CA ILE A 12 -13.26 -2.75 -16.56
C ILE A 12 -12.16 -3.02 -15.54
N MET A 13 -11.12 -2.18 -15.47
CA MET A 13 -10.06 -2.30 -14.45
C MET A 13 -10.62 -2.12 -13.03
N ILE A 14 -11.45 -1.10 -12.81
CA ILE A 14 -12.13 -0.86 -11.52
C ILE A 14 -12.99 -2.07 -11.14
N SER A 15 -13.80 -2.57 -12.07
CA SER A 15 -14.68 -3.72 -11.85
C SER A 15 -13.89 -5.00 -11.55
N SER A 16 -12.77 -5.21 -12.26
CA SER A 16 -11.89 -6.36 -12.08
C SER A 16 -11.24 -6.36 -10.70
N LEU A 17 -10.76 -5.20 -10.24
CA LEU A 17 -10.20 -5.05 -8.90
C LEU A 17 -11.27 -5.24 -7.81
N GLY A 18 -12.48 -4.71 -8.04
CA GLY A 18 -13.63 -4.93 -7.15
C GLY A 18 -13.99 -6.41 -6.99
N CYS A 19 -14.13 -7.13 -8.11
CA CYS A 19 -14.35 -8.58 -8.12
C CYS A 19 -13.23 -9.33 -7.40
N TYR A 20 -11.97 -8.97 -7.67
CA TYR A 20 -10.81 -9.56 -6.98
C TYR A 20 -10.92 -9.37 -5.45
N VAL A 21 -11.23 -8.16 -4.99
CA VAL A 21 -11.33 -7.85 -3.55
C VAL A 21 -12.48 -8.62 -2.91
N LEU A 22 -13.65 -8.66 -3.55
CA LEU A 22 -14.81 -9.40 -3.05
C LEU A 22 -14.53 -10.90 -2.94
N GLU A 23 -13.89 -11.50 -3.95
CA GLU A 23 -13.49 -12.91 -3.88
C GLU A 23 -12.44 -13.16 -2.80
N SER A 24 -11.46 -12.27 -2.66
CA SER A 24 -10.43 -12.36 -1.63
C SER A 24 -11.03 -12.31 -0.23
N PHE A 25 -11.98 -11.41 -0.02
CA PHE A 25 -12.70 -11.25 1.24
C PHE A 25 -13.58 -12.48 1.54
N ALA A 26 -14.30 -12.99 0.53
CA ALA A 26 -15.09 -14.22 0.66
C ALA A 26 -14.22 -15.42 1.05
N MET A 27 -13.02 -15.56 0.49
CA MET A 27 -12.06 -16.62 0.88
C MET A 27 -11.49 -16.42 2.29
N LEU A 28 -11.33 -15.17 2.72
CA LEU A 28 -10.89 -14.87 4.08
C LEU A 28 -11.91 -15.37 5.11
N LEU A 29 -13.21 -15.09 4.87
CA LEU A 29 -14.33 -15.42 5.77
C LEU A 29 -14.83 -16.86 5.66
N PHE A 30 -14.83 -17.45 4.46
CA PHE A 30 -15.44 -18.75 4.18
C PHE A 30 -14.42 -19.76 3.63
N PRO A 31 -13.68 -20.49 4.50
CA PRO A 31 -12.65 -21.45 4.07
C PRO A 31 -13.15 -22.60 3.19
N PHE A 32 -14.46 -22.89 3.20
CA PHE A 32 -15.06 -23.91 2.33
C PHE A 32 -15.12 -23.48 0.86
N TRP A 33 -15.31 -22.18 0.60
CA TRP A 33 -15.34 -21.59 -0.74
C TRP A 33 -13.98 -21.68 -1.44
N GLU A 34 -12.89 -21.62 -0.69
CA GLU A 34 -11.51 -21.72 -1.18
C GLU A 34 -11.25 -23.05 -1.92
N LYS A 35 -11.82 -24.15 -1.44
CA LYS A 35 -11.55 -25.50 -2.00
C LYS A 35 -12.38 -25.85 -3.23
N ARG A 36 -13.53 -25.20 -3.45
CA ARG A 36 -14.56 -25.68 -4.39
C ARG A 36 -14.82 -24.75 -5.58
N SER A 37 -14.36 -23.50 -5.53
CA SER A 37 -14.81 -22.46 -6.45
C SER A 37 -13.88 -22.14 -7.61
N GLY A 38 -12.60 -22.56 -7.60
CA GLY A 38 -11.63 -22.10 -8.61
C GLY A 38 -11.28 -20.60 -8.49
N ALA A 39 -11.59 -19.95 -7.36
CA ALA A 39 -11.41 -18.51 -7.13
C ALA A 39 -9.99 -18.00 -7.40
N HIS A 40 -8.94 -18.76 -7.03
CA HIS A 40 -7.56 -18.33 -7.29
C HIS A 40 -7.24 -18.16 -8.79
N ILE A 41 -7.92 -18.91 -9.67
CA ILE A 41 -7.76 -18.78 -11.11
C ILE A 41 -8.48 -17.52 -11.60
N ARG A 42 -9.70 -17.25 -11.10
CA ARG A 42 -10.44 -16.02 -11.45
C ARG A 42 -9.75 -14.75 -10.95
N GLN A 43 -9.27 -14.74 -9.70
CA GLN A 43 -8.40 -13.70 -9.18
C GLN A 43 -7.23 -13.39 -10.11
N TYR A 44 -6.58 -14.45 -10.61
CA TYR A 44 -5.47 -14.31 -11.52
C TYR A 44 -5.89 -13.76 -12.89
N ILE A 45 -7.06 -14.16 -13.41
CA ILE A 45 -7.65 -13.57 -14.63
C ILE A 45 -7.91 -12.08 -14.42
N TYR A 46 -8.44 -11.65 -13.27
CA TYR A 46 -8.65 -10.23 -12.98
C TYR A 46 -7.34 -9.43 -12.95
N ILE A 47 -6.26 -10.00 -12.37
CA ILE A 47 -4.93 -9.36 -12.39
C ILE A 47 -4.43 -9.16 -13.83
N LEU A 48 -4.53 -10.21 -14.66
CA LEU A 48 -4.12 -10.12 -16.06
C LEU A 48 -4.97 -9.12 -16.85
N LEU A 49 -6.28 -9.09 -16.59
CA LEU A 49 -7.20 -8.16 -17.25
C LEU A 49 -6.82 -6.71 -16.91
N ILE A 50 -6.47 -6.42 -15.65
CA ILE A 50 -5.98 -5.09 -15.24
C ILE A 50 -4.69 -4.74 -15.97
N GLN A 51 -3.70 -5.64 -16.00
CA GLN A 51 -2.43 -5.36 -16.69
C GLN A 51 -2.59 -5.17 -18.19
N VAL A 52 -3.30 -6.08 -18.87
CA VAL A 52 -3.47 -6.02 -20.32
C VAL A 52 -4.19 -4.74 -20.70
N LEU A 53 -5.32 -4.42 -20.05
CA LEU A 53 -6.06 -3.20 -20.35
C LEU A 53 -5.27 -1.93 -20.03
N GLY A 54 -4.54 -1.92 -18.91
CA GLY A 54 -3.71 -0.78 -18.53
C GLY A 54 -2.56 -0.53 -19.51
N LEU A 55 -1.80 -1.57 -19.85
CA LEU A 55 -0.67 -1.46 -20.77
C LEU A 55 -1.12 -1.20 -22.21
N SER A 56 -2.24 -1.79 -22.64
CA SER A 56 -2.86 -1.44 -23.92
C SER A 56 -3.34 0.01 -23.95
N SER A 57 -3.85 0.54 -22.83
CA SER A 57 -4.24 1.96 -22.75
C SER A 57 -3.01 2.87 -22.92
N LEU A 58 -1.89 2.53 -22.27
CA LEU A 58 -0.63 3.27 -22.45
C LEU A 58 -0.10 3.21 -23.88
N TYR A 59 -0.17 2.05 -24.53
CA TYR A 59 0.20 1.91 -25.92
C TYR A 59 -0.65 2.80 -26.85
N VAL A 60 -1.97 2.81 -26.63
CA VAL A 60 -2.92 3.63 -27.40
C VAL A 60 -2.70 5.13 -27.21
N ILE A 61 -2.19 5.54 -26.05
CA ILE A 61 -1.94 6.96 -25.74
C ILE A 61 -0.60 7.44 -26.28
N ASN A 62 0.45 6.63 -26.11
CA ASN A 62 1.81 7.03 -26.48
C ASN A 62 2.12 6.80 -27.97
N GLU A 63 1.39 5.89 -28.63
CA GLU A 63 1.63 5.43 -30.01
C GLU A 63 3.10 5.03 -30.28
N ASP A 64 3.81 4.62 -29.22
CA ASP A 64 5.23 4.28 -29.27
C ASP A 64 5.45 2.77 -29.11
N LEU A 65 6.13 2.18 -30.09
CA LEU A 65 6.49 0.77 -30.12
C LEU A 65 7.74 0.45 -29.29
N SER A 66 8.54 1.44 -28.92
CA SER A 66 9.82 1.25 -28.22
C SER A 66 9.66 0.50 -26.89
N HIS A 67 8.54 0.73 -26.18
CA HIS A 67 8.26 0.13 -24.88
C HIS A 67 7.43 -1.17 -24.94
N LEU A 68 7.07 -1.65 -26.15
CA LEU A 68 6.18 -2.82 -26.30
C LEU A 68 6.80 -4.10 -25.72
N PHE A 69 8.11 -4.27 -25.85
CA PHE A 69 8.83 -5.38 -25.22
C PHE A 69 8.71 -5.35 -23.68
N HIS A 70 8.88 -4.17 -23.08
CA HIS A 70 8.72 -3.97 -21.64
C HIS A 70 7.29 -4.30 -21.18
N TYR A 71 6.27 -3.89 -21.94
CA TYR A 71 4.87 -4.21 -21.62
C TYR A 71 4.62 -5.73 -21.62
N PHE A 72 5.11 -6.42 -22.66
CA PHE A 72 5.01 -7.89 -22.73
C PHE A 72 5.76 -8.56 -21.57
N LEU A 73 6.96 -8.08 -21.25
CA LEU A 73 7.80 -8.63 -20.19
C LEU A 73 7.10 -8.55 -18.83
N GLN A 74 6.41 -7.44 -18.53
CA GLN A 74 5.62 -7.31 -17.29
C GLN A 74 4.55 -8.38 -17.15
N ILE A 75 3.74 -8.59 -18.21
CA ILE A 75 2.69 -9.61 -18.25
C ILE A 75 3.29 -11.00 -18.09
N ALA A 76 4.38 -11.27 -18.81
CA ALA A 76 5.09 -12.54 -18.75
C ALA A 76 5.63 -12.82 -17.34
N VAL A 77 6.22 -11.83 -16.66
CA VAL A 77 6.74 -11.98 -15.29
C VAL A 77 5.62 -12.35 -14.31
N VAL A 78 4.50 -11.63 -14.33
CA VAL A 78 3.34 -11.93 -13.46
C VAL A 78 2.83 -13.35 -13.72
N PHE A 79 2.78 -13.76 -14.99
CA PHE A 79 2.37 -15.11 -15.39
C PHE A 79 3.32 -16.20 -14.91
N VAL A 80 4.61 -16.05 -15.20
CA VAL A 80 5.64 -17.01 -14.85
C VAL A 80 5.71 -17.20 -13.34
N VAL A 81 5.69 -16.12 -12.57
CA VAL A 81 5.72 -16.19 -11.10
C VAL A 81 4.54 -16.96 -10.55
N ASN A 82 3.33 -16.66 -11.00
CA ASN A 82 2.14 -17.37 -10.53
C ASN A 82 2.20 -18.87 -10.85
N ARG A 83 2.52 -19.22 -12.10
CA ARG A 83 2.52 -20.62 -12.57
C ARG A 83 3.63 -21.45 -11.95
N ILE A 84 4.87 -20.94 -11.93
CA ILE A 84 6.01 -21.65 -11.35
C ILE A 84 5.80 -21.84 -9.84
N THR A 85 5.28 -20.84 -9.13
CA THR A 85 5.05 -20.98 -7.68
C THR A 85 4.04 -22.08 -7.38
N PHE A 86 2.94 -22.16 -8.13
CA PHE A 86 1.93 -23.20 -7.91
C PHE A 86 2.40 -24.58 -8.35
N PHE A 87 3.32 -24.65 -9.31
CA PHE A 87 3.97 -25.90 -9.71
C PHE A 87 4.97 -26.39 -8.64
N LEU A 88 5.90 -25.52 -8.20
CA LEU A 88 6.92 -25.86 -7.21
C LEU A 88 6.32 -26.07 -5.81
N TYR A 89 5.30 -25.30 -5.46
CA TYR A 89 4.69 -25.28 -4.13
C TYR A 89 3.16 -25.44 -4.19
N PRO A 90 2.61 -26.60 -4.59
CA PRO A 90 1.16 -26.78 -4.79
C PRO A 90 0.30 -26.55 -3.53
N ARG A 91 0.92 -26.65 -2.35
CA ARG A 91 0.28 -26.52 -1.03
C ARG A 91 0.57 -25.19 -0.33
N CYS A 92 1.19 -24.22 -0.99
CA CYS A 92 1.36 -22.88 -0.42
C CYS A 92 0.01 -22.16 -0.31
N ASN A 93 -0.03 -21.08 0.47
CA ASN A 93 -1.16 -20.16 0.44
C ASN A 93 -1.20 -19.43 -0.92
N LYS A 94 -2.09 -19.87 -1.81
CA LYS A 94 -2.22 -19.33 -3.17
C LYS A 94 -2.75 -17.89 -3.19
N ALA A 95 -3.57 -17.50 -2.21
CA ALA A 95 -4.07 -16.13 -2.10
C ALA A 95 -2.90 -15.16 -1.87
N LEU A 96 -1.93 -15.53 -1.04
CA LEU A 96 -0.75 -14.70 -0.76
C LEU A 96 0.07 -14.40 -2.02
N VAL A 97 0.27 -15.40 -2.88
CA VAL A 97 0.97 -15.24 -4.17
C VAL A 97 0.16 -14.34 -5.11
N ASN A 98 -1.16 -14.54 -5.18
CA ASN A 98 -2.04 -13.68 -5.97
C ASN A 98 -2.03 -12.23 -5.48
N HIS A 99 -1.96 -11.97 -4.18
CA HIS A 99 -1.85 -10.61 -3.63
C HIS A 99 -0.53 -9.95 -4.03
N MET A 100 0.59 -10.68 -3.91
CA MET A 100 1.89 -10.20 -4.38
C MET A 100 1.85 -9.85 -5.88
N CYS A 101 1.30 -10.75 -6.71
CA CYS A 101 1.16 -10.54 -8.15
C CYS A 101 0.28 -9.34 -8.48
N LEU A 102 -0.83 -9.13 -7.75
CA LEU A 102 -1.70 -7.97 -7.95
C LEU A 102 -0.96 -6.65 -7.68
N LEU A 103 -0.28 -6.56 -6.53
CA LEU A 103 0.42 -5.34 -6.14
C LEU A 103 1.57 -5.03 -7.09
N LEU A 104 2.34 -6.05 -7.49
CA LEU A 104 3.40 -5.91 -8.50
C LEU A 104 2.83 -5.51 -9.87
N ALA A 105 1.69 -6.08 -10.26
CA ALA A 105 1.04 -5.75 -11.52
C ALA A 105 0.61 -4.29 -11.60
N ILE A 106 -0.03 -3.78 -10.54
CA ILE A 106 -0.45 -2.38 -10.43
C ILE A 106 0.77 -1.45 -10.34
N GLY A 107 1.76 -1.81 -9.51
CA GLY A 107 3.00 -1.04 -9.36
C GLY A 107 3.75 -0.86 -10.67
N CYS A 108 4.01 -1.95 -11.39
CA CYS A 108 4.70 -1.89 -12.68
C CYS A 108 3.90 -1.09 -13.73
N LEU A 109 2.57 -1.25 -13.78
CA LEU A 109 1.71 -0.49 -14.70
C LEU A 109 1.82 1.03 -14.45
N ILE A 110 1.63 1.46 -13.21
CA ILE A 110 1.64 2.88 -12.85
C ILE A 110 3.04 3.47 -12.95
N LEU A 111 4.07 2.73 -12.56
CA LEU A 111 5.45 3.19 -12.70
C LEU A 111 5.83 3.37 -14.18
N THR A 112 5.37 2.48 -15.05
CA THR A 112 5.56 2.61 -16.51
C THR A 112 4.82 3.83 -17.06
N ARG A 113 3.64 4.14 -16.52
CA ARG A 113 2.88 5.35 -16.85
C ARG A 113 3.58 6.64 -16.41
N LEU A 114 4.21 6.65 -15.23
CA LEU A 114 4.83 7.83 -14.65
C LEU A 114 6.25 8.07 -15.20
N VAL A 115 7.14 7.07 -15.08
CA VAL A 115 8.55 7.18 -15.46
C VAL A 115 9.03 5.85 -16.06
N PRO A 116 8.93 5.67 -17.40
CA PRO A 116 9.27 4.42 -18.07
C PRO A 116 10.69 3.89 -17.75
N SER A 117 11.69 4.78 -17.68
CA SER A 117 13.08 4.41 -17.39
C SER A 117 13.28 3.83 -15.98
N LYS A 118 12.57 4.34 -14.97
CA LYS A 118 12.57 3.78 -13.61
C LYS A 118 11.82 2.45 -13.58
N ALA A 119 10.74 2.32 -14.34
CA ALA A 119 9.96 1.09 -14.45
C ALA A 119 10.78 -0.07 -15.00
N GLU A 120 11.57 0.16 -16.05
CA GLU A 120 12.46 -0.84 -16.63
C GLU A 120 13.50 -1.33 -15.61
N ARG A 121 14.20 -0.40 -14.94
CA ARG A 121 15.17 -0.73 -13.88
C ARG A 121 14.53 -1.53 -12.75
N GLN A 122 13.37 -1.10 -12.27
CA GLN A 122 12.65 -1.82 -11.21
C GLN A 122 12.24 -3.22 -11.67
N LEU A 123 11.78 -3.40 -12.90
CA LEU A 123 11.41 -4.71 -13.43
C LEU A 123 12.61 -5.67 -13.45
N TYR A 124 13.81 -5.22 -13.84
CA TYR A 124 15.01 -6.05 -13.79
C TYR A 124 15.37 -6.46 -12.36
N ILE A 125 15.32 -5.54 -11.40
CA ILE A 125 15.55 -5.84 -9.98
C ILE A 125 14.53 -6.86 -9.46
N LEU A 126 13.26 -6.72 -9.85
CA LEU A 126 12.20 -7.66 -9.50
C LEU A 126 12.46 -9.05 -10.09
N ILE A 127 12.86 -9.15 -11.36
CA ILE A 127 13.22 -10.44 -11.99
C ILE A 127 14.34 -11.14 -11.22
N VAL A 128 15.40 -10.41 -10.83
CA VAL A 128 16.48 -10.97 -10.00
C VAL A 128 15.97 -11.42 -8.63
N SER A 129 15.11 -10.61 -8.01
CA SER A 129 14.48 -10.92 -6.71
C SER A 129 13.59 -12.16 -6.78
N LEU A 130 12.95 -12.42 -7.93
CA LEU A 130 12.07 -13.57 -8.13
C LEU A 130 12.83 -14.90 -8.19
N VAL A 131 14.10 -14.90 -8.62
CA VAL A 131 14.95 -16.09 -8.52
C VAL A 131 15.09 -16.51 -7.05
N LEU A 132 15.36 -15.55 -6.17
CA LEU A 132 15.41 -15.80 -4.72
C LEU A 132 14.04 -16.17 -4.15
N PHE A 133 12.96 -15.59 -4.68
CA PHE A 133 11.60 -15.93 -4.30
C PHE A 133 11.28 -17.41 -4.49
N PHE A 134 11.73 -18.03 -5.59
CA PHE A 134 11.49 -19.46 -5.79
C PHE A 134 12.33 -20.35 -4.89
N VAL A 135 13.50 -19.89 -4.44
CA VAL A 135 14.43 -20.69 -3.65
C VAL A 135 14.11 -20.64 -2.15
N ILE A 136 13.78 -19.46 -1.61
CA ILE A 136 13.58 -19.24 -0.17
C ILE A 136 12.52 -20.15 0.47
N PRO A 137 11.30 -20.34 -0.10
CA PRO A 137 10.26 -21.17 0.53
C PRO A 137 10.72 -22.62 0.76
N PHE A 138 11.55 -23.15 -0.13
CA PHE A 138 12.16 -24.48 0.02
C PHE A 138 13.07 -24.54 1.26
N TRP A 139 13.94 -23.55 1.44
CA TRP A 139 14.86 -23.49 2.60
C TRP A 139 14.13 -23.27 3.92
N ILE A 140 13.12 -22.40 3.94
CA ILE A 140 12.28 -22.15 5.12
C ILE A 140 11.62 -23.45 5.60
N LYS A 141 11.11 -24.26 4.65
CA LYS A 141 10.50 -25.55 4.97
C LYS A 141 11.52 -26.61 5.41
N LYS A 142 12.73 -26.63 4.81
CA LYS A 142 13.72 -27.71 5.01
C LYS A 142 14.59 -27.50 6.25
N ILE A 143 15.03 -26.28 6.52
CA ILE A 143 15.93 -25.97 7.65
C ILE A 143 15.09 -25.78 8.92
N LYS A 144 15.39 -26.57 9.96
CA LYS A 144 14.68 -26.50 11.25
C LYS A 144 15.37 -25.66 12.32
N PHE A 145 16.61 -25.20 12.08
CA PHE A 145 17.46 -24.56 13.08
C PHE A 145 17.54 -23.03 12.98
N TRP A 146 16.70 -22.36 12.16
CA TRP A 146 16.63 -20.89 12.05
C TRP A 146 16.58 -20.16 13.41
N LYS A 147 15.85 -20.72 14.37
CA LYS A 147 15.68 -20.16 15.72
C LYS A 147 16.96 -20.10 16.57
N HIS A 148 18.06 -20.74 16.17
CA HIS A 148 19.30 -20.78 16.96
C HIS A 148 20.25 -19.61 16.66
N PHE A 149 20.05 -18.89 15.55
CA PHE A 149 20.98 -17.84 15.09
C PHE A 149 20.64 -16.43 15.61
N SER A 150 20.03 -16.31 16.79
CA SER A 150 19.63 -15.00 17.35
C SER A 150 20.78 -13.99 17.41
N VAL A 151 21.97 -14.41 17.90
CA VAL A 151 23.14 -13.53 17.99
C VAL A 151 23.60 -13.05 16.61
N LEU A 152 23.59 -13.94 15.61
CA LEU A 152 23.96 -13.60 14.23
C LEU A 152 23.01 -12.59 13.62
N TYR A 153 21.69 -12.80 13.75
CA TYR A 153 20.70 -11.85 13.21
C TYR A 153 20.80 -10.48 13.90
N GLY A 154 20.96 -10.48 15.22
CA GLY A 154 21.13 -9.25 15.99
C GLY A 154 22.39 -8.48 15.60
N SER A 155 23.55 -9.16 15.52
CA SER A 155 24.81 -8.50 15.19
C SER A 155 24.85 -8.00 13.76
N VAL A 156 24.40 -8.81 12.79
CA VAL A 156 24.37 -8.42 11.36
C VAL A 156 23.42 -7.25 11.14
N GLY A 157 22.23 -7.26 11.75
CA GLY A 157 21.27 -6.17 11.59
C GLY A 157 21.74 -4.85 12.21
N ILE A 158 22.31 -4.89 13.43
CA ILE A 158 22.89 -3.69 14.07
C ILE A 158 24.07 -3.18 13.25
N LEU A 159 24.98 -4.07 12.82
CA LEU A 159 26.14 -3.69 12.02
C LEU A 159 25.71 -3.05 10.70
N ALA A 160 24.71 -3.60 10.01
CA ALA A 160 24.20 -3.04 8.77
C ALA A 160 23.63 -1.62 8.95
N LEU A 161 22.83 -1.38 10.00
CA LEU A 161 22.32 -0.03 10.30
C LEU A 161 23.42 0.92 10.75
N TYR A 162 24.38 0.44 11.53
CA TYR A 162 25.53 1.23 11.96
C TYR A 162 26.40 1.67 10.77
N VAL A 163 26.62 0.78 9.80
CA VAL A 163 27.37 1.09 8.57
C VAL A 163 26.68 2.19 7.79
N VAL A 164 25.34 2.16 7.64
CA VAL A 164 24.58 3.26 7.02
C VAL A 164 24.74 4.56 7.80
N PHE A 165 24.60 4.50 9.12
CA PHE A 165 24.76 5.69 9.96
C PHE A 165 26.16 6.33 9.82
N ALA A 166 27.21 5.51 9.82
CA ALA A 166 28.59 5.96 9.75
C ALA A 166 28.96 6.47 8.35
N PHE A 167 28.62 5.70 7.31
CA PHE A 167 29.17 5.86 5.96
C PHE A 167 28.13 6.15 4.87
N GLY A 168 26.83 6.12 5.20
CA GLY A 168 25.76 6.32 4.23
C GLY A 168 25.71 7.75 3.68
N ASP A 169 25.27 7.86 2.43
CA ASP A 169 25.13 9.12 1.72
C ASP A 169 24.00 9.95 2.33
N THR A 170 24.20 11.28 2.40
CA THR A 170 23.17 12.18 2.92
C THR A 170 22.23 12.58 1.78
N VAL A 171 21.05 11.98 1.75
CA VAL A 171 19.99 12.25 0.76
C VAL A 171 18.83 12.95 1.47
N TYR A 172 18.46 14.15 1.00
CA TYR A 172 17.44 15.01 1.64
C TYR A 172 17.64 15.26 3.14
N GLY A 173 18.89 15.27 3.60
CA GLY A 173 19.25 15.53 5.01
C GLY A 173 19.23 14.30 5.92
N SER A 174 18.97 13.10 5.38
CA SER A 174 19.00 11.81 6.10
C SER A 174 20.05 10.86 5.50
N LYS A 175 20.69 10.06 6.36
CA LYS A 175 21.66 9.03 5.93
C LYS A 175 20.94 7.70 5.76
N LEU A 176 20.48 7.42 4.56
CA LEU A 176 19.53 6.33 4.30
C LEU A 176 20.13 5.17 3.50
N SER A 177 21.03 5.48 2.57
CA SER A 177 21.40 4.56 1.50
C SER A 177 22.84 4.72 1.06
N PHE A 178 23.26 3.77 0.23
CA PHE A 178 24.51 3.80 -0.53
C PHE A 178 24.16 3.77 -2.02
N GLU A 179 24.95 4.46 -2.84
CA GLU A 179 24.90 4.25 -4.28
C GLU A 179 25.84 3.10 -4.70
N ILE A 180 25.29 2.03 -5.26
CA ILE A 180 26.05 0.88 -5.77
C ILE A 180 25.67 0.66 -7.23
N LEU A 181 26.64 0.79 -8.14
CA LEU A 181 26.45 0.59 -9.58
C LEU A 181 25.30 1.43 -10.18
N GLY A 182 25.14 2.68 -9.74
CA GLY A 182 24.07 3.58 -10.19
C GLY A 182 22.67 3.21 -9.67
N MET A 183 22.59 2.35 -8.65
CA MET A 183 21.36 1.98 -7.96
C MET A 183 21.44 2.31 -6.46
N THR A 184 20.38 2.91 -5.93
CA THR A 184 20.27 3.23 -4.50
C THR A 184 19.98 1.97 -3.69
N PHE A 185 20.94 1.57 -2.87
CA PHE A 185 20.81 0.46 -1.93
C PHE A 185 20.45 0.96 -0.53
N GLN A 186 19.28 0.58 -0.01
CA GLN A 186 18.82 0.95 1.33
C GLN A 186 18.84 -0.28 2.26
N PRO A 187 19.85 -0.40 3.15
CA PRO A 187 19.98 -1.58 4.00
C PRO A 187 18.82 -1.78 4.97
N SER A 188 18.22 -0.71 5.48
CA SER A 188 17.13 -0.79 6.47
C SER A 188 15.95 -1.65 5.98
N GLU A 189 15.69 -1.68 4.67
CA GLU A 189 14.67 -2.52 4.05
C GLU A 189 14.92 -4.02 4.29
N PHE A 190 16.17 -4.47 4.14
CA PHE A 190 16.58 -5.85 4.41
C PHE A 190 16.72 -6.13 5.91
N VAL A 191 17.13 -5.13 6.68
CA VAL A 191 17.24 -5.25 8.15
C VAL A 191 15.88 -5.52 8.79
N LYS A 192 14.74 -5.05 8.23
CA LYS A 192 13.39 -5.41 8.73
C LYS A 192 13.20 -6.93 8.79
N ILE A 193 13.66 -7.65 7.77
CA ILE A 193 13.58 -9.11 7.71
C ILE A 193 14.48 -9.72 8.79
N ILE A 194 15.75 -9.29 8.85
CA ILE A 194 16.71 -9.78 9.84
C ILE A 194 16.21 -9.54 11.26
N PHE A 195 15.61 -8.38 11.51
CA PHE A 195 15.02 -7.99 12.78
C PHE A 195 13.84 -8.90 13.17
N ALA A 196 12.97 -9.25 12.22
CA ALA A 196 11.89 -10.21 12.46
C ALA A 196 12.44 -11.59 12.89
N PHE A 197 13.50 -12.07 12.23
CA PHE A 197 14.17 -13.32 12.61
C PHE A 197 14.87 -13.21 13.96
N PHE A 198 15.53 -12.09 14.25
CA PHE A 198 16.21 -11.82 15.51
C PHE A 198 15.23 -11.86 16.70
N ILE A 199 14.17 -11.04 16.67
CA ILE A 199 13.19 -10.97 17.75
C ILE A 199 12.42 -12.28 17.87
N GLY A 200 12.09 -12.93 16.73
CA GLY A 200 11.52 -14.28 16.72
C GLY A 200 12.41 -15.28 17.45
N ALA A 201 13.71 -15.32 17.12
CA ALA A 201 14.67 -16.24 17.73
C ALA A 201 14.97 -15.92 19.21
N LEU A 202 14.80 -14.66 19.64
CA LEU A 202 15.01 -14.26 21.02
C LEU A 202 13.81 -14.57 21.91
N LEU A 203 12.59 -14.51 21.35
CA LEU A 203 11.32 -14.61 22.10
C LEU A 203 10.51 -15.89 21.85
N TYR A 204 10.96 -16.82 21.00
CA TYR A 204 10.21 -18.06 20.70
C TYR A 204 10.03 -18.99 21.91
N LYS A 205 10.96 -18.97 22.88
CA LYS A 205 10.85 -19.69 24.14
C LYS A 205 10.15 -18.80 25.15
N LYS A 206 9.14 -19.35 25.84
CA LYS A 206 8.30 -18.72 26.87
C LYS A 206 8.99 -17.52 27.53
N PRO A 207 8.70 -16.28 27.09
CA PRO A 207 9.52 -15.14 27.45
C PRO A 207 9.27 -14.77 28.92
N ARG A 208 10.22 -15.13 29.79
CA ARG A 208 10.32 -14.56 31.14
C ARG A 208 10.76 -13.10 31.03
N ILE A 209 10.52 -12.31 32.07
CA ILE A 209 10.86 -10.87 32.07
C ILE A 209 12.35 -10.62 31.74
N GLY A 210 13.24 -11.54 32.16
CA GLY A 210 14.67 -11.50 31.84
C GLY A 210 15.02 -11.72 30.37
N LYS A 211 14.11 -12.18 29.51
CA LYS A 211 14.28 -12.22 28.04
C LYS A 211 13.59 -11.06 27.33
N VAL A 212 12.52 -10.53 27.92
CA VAL A 212 11.82 -9.34 27.40
C VAL A 212 12.70 -8.10 27.48
N ILE A 213 13.40 -7.89 28.61
CA ILE A 213 14.29 -6.74 28.82
C ILE A 213 15.40 -6.66 27.75
N PRO A 214 16.25 -7.70 27.55
CA PRO A 214 17.29 -7.64 26.53
C PRO A 214 16.72 -7.55 25.11
N ALA A 215 15.55 -8.14 24.83
CA ALA A 215 14.87 -7.95 23.55
C ALA A 215 14.42 -6.50 23.33
N THR A 216 13.88 -5.85 24.37
CA THR A 216 13.45 -4.45 24.33
C THR A 216 14.65 -3.54 24.13
N PHE A 217 15.73 -3.78 24.87
CA PHE A 217 16.96 -3.02 24.75
C PHE A 217 17.58 -3.15 23.36
N ALA A 218 17.66 -4.37 22.83
CA ALA A 218 18.16 -4.59 21.48
C ALA A 218 17.26 -3.90 20.43
N ALA A 219 15.94 -4.03 20.53
CA ALA A 219 15.02 -3.31 19.63
C ALA A 219 15.17 -1.78 19.72
N ALA A 220 15.38 -1.25 20.93
CA ALA A 220 15.63 0.17 21.13
C ALA A 220 16.91 0.63 20.43
N ILE A 221 17.98 -0.18 20.40
CA ILE A 221 19.20 0.14 19.64
C ILE A 221 18.90 0.27 18.14
N TYR A 222 18.13 -0.65 17.54
CA TYR A 222 17.74 -0.55 16.13
C TYR A 222 16.97 0.75 15.85
N VAL A 223 15.97 1.05 16.68
CA VAL A 223 15.16 2.26 16.55
C VAL A 223 16.01 3.52 16.72
N LEU A 224 16.89 3.56 17.73
CA LEU A 224 17.76 4.71 17.98
C LEU A 224 18.75 4.95 16.85
N LEU A 225 19.35 3.90 16.26
CA LEU A 225 20.22 4.04 15.09
C LEU A 225 19.47 4.69 13.92
N LEU A 226 18.22 4.28 13.66
CA LEU A 226 17.39 4.87 12.61
C LEU A 226 17.01 6.32 12.92
N VAL A 227 16.64 6.63 14.17
CA VAL A 227 16.33 8.01 14.60
C VAL A 227 17.54 8.92 14.42
N VAL A 228 18.73 8.48 14.80
CA VAL A 228 19.97 9.26 14.66
C VAL A 228 20.35 9.42 13.18
N SER A 229 20.06 8.43 12.32
CA SER A 229 20.14 8.55 10.86
C SER A 229 19.05 9.43 10.23
N LYS A 230 18.14 9.98 11.04
CA LYS A 230 16.95 10.75 10.62
C LYS A 230 15.99 9.97 9.70
N ASP A 231 15.91 8.65 9.90
CA ASP A 231 14.95 7.75 9.24
C ASP A 231 13.79 7.41 10.19
N LEU A 232 12.92 8.39 10.43
CA LEU A 232 11.82 8.26 11.38
C LEU A 232 10.70 7.34 10.88
N GLY A 233 10.49 7.26 9.56
CA GLY A 233 9.54 6.33 8.94
C GLY A 233 9.93 4.88 9.23
N SER A 234 11.18 4.50 8.93
CA SER A 234 11.66 3.15 9.26
C SER A 234 11.69 2.92 10.77
N ALA A 235 12.13 3.90 11.57
CA ALA A 235 12.14 3.78 13.03
C ALA A 235 10.76 3.41 13.59
N LEU A 236 9.70 4.05 13.09
CA LEU A 236 8.32 3.75 13.47
C LEU A 236 7.88 2.36 12.99
N ILE A 237 8.27 1.93 11.78
CA ILE A 237 7.99 0.57 11.29
C ILE A 237 8.63 -0.48 12.21
N PHE A 238 9.92 -0.35 12.52
CA PHE A 238 10.63 -1.27 13.43
C PHE A 238 9.99 -1.30 14.82
N TYR A 239 9.56 -0.15 15.31
CA TYR A 239 8.85 -0.03 16.57
C TYR A 239 7.52 -0.82 16.56
N VAL A 240 6.67 -0.60 15.55
CA VAL A 240 5.39 -1.31 15.40
C VAL A 240 5.61 -2.82 15.24
N MET A 241 6.61 -3.23 14.45
CA MET A 241 7.03 -4.63 14.34
C MET A 241 7.34 -5.22 15.72
N TYR A 242 8.18 -4.55 16.50
CA TYR A 242 8.59 -5.02 17.82
C TYR A 242 7.40 -5.17 18.78
N ILE A 243 6.52 -4.16 18.84
CA ILE A 243 5.34 -4.20 19.73
C ILE A 243 4.39 -5.34 19.36
N GLY A 244 4.12 -5.55 18.06
CA GLY A 244 3.30 -6.66 17.59
C GLY A 244 3.91 -8.03 17.93
N MET A 245 5.21 -8.18 17.67
CA MET A 245 5.97 -9.40 17.97
C MET A 245 6.02 -9.70 19.47
N LEU A 246 6.31 -8.69 20.30
CA LEU A 246 6.35 -8.82 21.76
C LEU A 246 4.99 -9.20 22.31
N TYR A 247 3.91 -8.63 21.79
CA TYR A 247 2.56 -8.95 22.25
C TYR A 247 2.21 -10.40 21.96
N VAL A 248 2.48 -10.88 20.74
CA VAL A 248 2.23 -12.27 20.37
C VAL A 248 3.15 -13.22 21.14
N ALA A 249 4.42 -12.88 21.35
CA ALA A 249 5.34 -13.72 22.11
C ALA A 249 4.94 -13.87 23.58
N THR A 250 4.48 -12.79 24.22
CA THR A 250 4.16 -12.79 25.65
C THR A 250 2.71 -13.16 25.96
N GLY A 251 1.79 -12.94 25.02
CA GLY A 251 0.34 -13.10 25.22
C GLY A 251 -0.25 -12.16 26.28
N ARG A 252 0.48 -11.11 26.70
CA ARG A 252 0.07 -10.21 27.79
C ARG A 252 -0.26 -8.81 27.27
N LYS A 253 -1.54 -8.42 27.39
CA LYS A 253 -2.07 -7.11 26.94
C LYS A 253 -1.29 -5.91 27.52
N ARG A 254 -0.79 -6.02 28.75
CA ARG A 254 -0.03 -4.95 29.42
C ARG A 254 1.19 -4.47 28.61
N TYR A 255 1.94 -5.37 27.98
CA TYR A 255 3.13 -4.98 27.20
C TYR A 255 2.74 -4.24 25.93
N TYR A 256 1.61 -4.63 25.33
CA TYR A 256 1.07 -3.95 24.16
C TYR A 256 0.60 -2.53 24.50
N VAL A 257 -0.18 -2.37 25.58
CA VAL A 257 -0.66 -1.05 26.03
C VAL A 257 0.50 -0.13 26.47
N LEU A 258 1.46 -0.67 27.23
CA LEU A 258 2.67 0.09 27.61
C LEU A 258 3.52 0.45 26.38
N GLY A 259 3.59 -0.43 25.39
CA GLY A 259 4.16 -0.14 24.08
C GLY A 259 3.49 1.07 23.44
N ILE A 260 2.19 1.01 23.19
CA ILE A 260 1.46 2.14 22.59
C ILE A 260 1.69 3.44 23.37
N GLY A 261 1.58 3.42 24.70
CA GLY A 261 1.83 4.58 25.54
C GLY A 261 3.27 5.13 25.39
N GLY A 262 4.27 4.25 25.36
CA GLY A 262 5.66 4.62 25.10
C GLY A 262 5.88 5.22 23.72
N GLY A 263 5.21 4.70 22.70
CA GLY A 263 5.22 5.23 21.33
C GLY A 263 4.63 6.64 21.26
N CYS A 264 3.50 6.89 21.94
CA CYS A 264 2.91 8.22 22.04
C CYS A 264 3.86 9.22 22.71
N ILE A 265 4.50 8.83 23.82
CA ILE A 265 5.49 9.68 24.50
C ILE A 265 6.68 9.97 23.58
N ALA A 266 7.20 8.95 22.89
CA ALA A 266 8.31 9.10 21.94
C ALA A 266 7.94 10.05 20.78
N ALA A 267 6.72 9.97 20.25
CA ALA A 267 6.23 10.86 19.21
C ALA A 267 6.14 12.32 19.69
N LEU A 268 5.64 12.55 20.92
CA LEU A 268 5.60 13.88 21.54
C LEU A 268 7.00 14.47 21.74
N ILE A 269 7.96 13.64 22.18
CA ILE A 269 9.36 14.03 22.33
C ILE A 269 9.97 14.35 20.96
N ALA A 270 9.77 13.48 19.96
CA ALA A 270 10.27 13.68 18.61
C ALA A 270 9.74 14.97 17.97
N GLY A 271 8.45 15.27 18.16
CA GLY A 271 7.84 16.53 17.70
C GLY A 271 8.40 17.79 18.36
N ARG A 272 9.11 17.68 19.48
CA ARG A 272 9.79 18.82 20.12
C ARG A 272 11.29 18.89 19.80
N LEU A 273 11.93 17.74 19.59
CA LEU A 273 13.38 17.68 19.40
C LEU A 273 13.82 17.82 17.94
N PHE A 274 13.02 17.38 16.98
CA PHE A 274 13.41 17.34 15.57
C PHE A 274 12.66 18.37 14.73
N SER A 275 13.38 19.37 14.21
CA SER A 275 12.80 20.41 13.35
C SER A 275 12.11 19.85 12.10
N HIS A 276 12.67 18.80 11.48
CA HIS A 276 12.03 18.15 10.33
C HIS A 276 10.66 17.55 10.69
N VAL A 277 10.50 17.00 11.89
CA VAL A 277 9.21 16.47 12.36
C VAL A 277 8.21 17.59 12.59
N GLN A 278 8.66 18.71 13.15
CA GLN A 278 7.82 19.90 13.33
C GLN A 278 7.30 20.42 12.01
N THR A 279 8.14 20.50 10.98
CA THR A 279 7.72 20.89 9.63
C THR A 279 6.68 19.92 9.06
N ARG A 280 6.88 18.60 9.19
CA ARG A 280 5.90 17.60 8.70
C ARG A 280 4.57 17.67 9.45
N ILE A 281 4.58 17.95 10.76
CA ILE A 281 3.35 18.15 11.55
C ILE A 281 2.65 19.46 11.16
N ALA A 282 3.40 20.56 10.99
CA ALA A 282 2.84 21.85 10.59
C ALA A 282 2.17 21.75 9.21
N VAL A 283 2.86 21.18 8.23
CA VAL A 283 2.32 20.93 6.88
C VAL A 283 1.11 19.99 6.92
N TRP A 284 1.10 18.99 7.80
CA TRP A 284 -0.06 18.10 7.94
C TRP A 284 -1.30 18.82 8.50
N LEU A 285 -1.12 19.72 9.46
CA LEU A 285 -2.22 20.47 10.08
C LEU A 285 -2.77 21.56 9.17
N ASP A 286 -1.89 22.29 8.48
CA ASP A 286 -2.25 23.35 7.54
C ASP A 286 -1.35 23.32 6.30
N PRO A 287 -1.66 22.43 5.32
CA PRO A 287 -0.87 22.32 4.10
C PRO A 287 -1.01 23.54 3.17
N TRP A 288 -2.00 24.41 3.42
CA TRP A 288 -2.34 25.54 2.57
C TRP A 288 -1.53 26.80 2.89
N SER A 289 -1.01 26.89 4.12
CA SER A 289 -0.23 28.04 4.60
C SER A 289 1.05 28.34 3.81
N ASP A 290 1.67 27.32 3.23
CA ASP A 290 2.93 27.41 2.46
C ASP A 290 2.87 26.47 1.24
N LEU A 291 1.93 26.80 0.34
CA LEU A 291 1.63 26.05 -0.88
C LEU A 291 2.83 25.92 -1.83
N ASP A 292 3.72 26.90 -1.85
CA ASP A 292 4.84 26.96 -2.81
C ASP A 292 6.12 26.26 -2.32
N ASN A 293 6.25 25.98 -1.01
CA ASN A 293 7.44 25.33 -0.47
C ASN A 293 7.09 24.02 0.26
N THR A 294 6.89 24.06 1.57
CA THR A 294 6.83 22.86 2.41
C THR A 294 5.51 22.10 2.27
N GLY A 295 4.42 22.80 1.94
CA GLY A 295 3.10 22.24 1.70
C GLY A 295 2.90 21.64 0.30
N TYR A 296 3.72 22.04 -0.68
CA TYR A 296 3.53 21.74 -2.10
C TYR A 296 3.28 20.26 -2.40
N GLN A 297 4.06 19.36 -1.79
CA GLN A 297 3.92 17.91 -2.04
C GLN A 297 2.55 17.36 -1.61
N LEU A 298 2.09 17.75 -0.41
CA LEU A 298 0.82 17.27 0.13
C LEU A 298 -0.36 17.92 -0.59
N THR A 299 -0.30 19.21 -0.91
CA THR A 299 -1.38 19.91 -1.63
C THR A 299 -1.55 19.38 -3.05
N GLN A 300 -0.48 19.16 -3.80
CA GLN A 300 -0.56 18.54 -5.13
C GLN A 300 -1.15 17.12 -5.09
N SER A 301 -0.82 16.36 -4.04
CA SER A 301 -1.45 15.06 -3.79
C SER A 301 -2.96 15.17 -3.59
N LEU A 302 -3.41 16.11 -2.74
CA LEU A 302 -4.84 16.33 -2.49
C LEU A 302 -5.57 16.87 -3.73
N PHE A 303 -4.94 17.74 -4.51
CA PHE A 303 -5.46 18.20 -5.80
C PHE A 303 -5.65 17.04 -6.80
N GLY A 304 -4.67 16.13 -6.88
CA GLY A 304 -4.76 14.94 -7.72
C GLY A 304 -5.90 14.02 -7.31
N ILE A 305 -5.97 13.66 -6.03
CA ILE A 305 -7.05 12.84 -5.47
C ILE A 305 -8.41 13.49 -5.74
N GLY A 306 -8.55 14.79 -5.51
CA GLY A 306 -9.80 15.52 -5.72
C GLY A 306 -10.23 15.50 -7.19
N THR A 307 -9.33 15.92 -8.08
CA THR A 307 -9.61 16.03 -9.53
C THR A 307 -9.97 14.69 -10.15
N GLY A 308 -9.33 13.59 -9.70
CA GLY A 308 -9.69 12.24 -10.14
C GLY A 308 -11.12 11.81 -9.80
N GLY A 309 -11.71 12.38 -8.74
CA GLY A 309 -13.05 12.05 -8.29
C GLY A 309 -13.24 10.54 -8.02
N TRP A 310 -14.48 10.08 -8.09
CA TRP A 310 -14.80 8.67 -7.77
C TRP A 310 -14.27 7.66 -8.80
N LEU A 311 -14.27 8.03 -10.08
CA LEU A 311 -14.05 7.13 -11.20
C LEU A 311 -12.71 7.32 -11.93
N GLY A 312 -11.96 8.37 -11.59
CA GLY A 312 -10.66 8.66 -12.19
C GLY A 312 -10.77 9.40 -13.52
N MET A 313 -9.71 10.14 -13.85
CA MET A 313 -9.60 10.81 -15.15
C MET A 313 -9.33 9.84 -16.31
N GLY A 314 -8.82 8.64 -16.02
CA GLY A 314 -8.31 7.68 -17.00
C GLY A 314 -6.79 7.69 -17.08
N ILE A 315 -6.22 6.53 -17.36
CA ILE A 315 -4.77 6.37 -17.53
C ILE A 315 -4.30 7.36 -18.60
N GLY A 316 -3.24 8.12 -18.31
CA GLY A 316 -2.68 9.08 -19.26
C GLY A 316 -3.43 10.40 -19.41
N LYS A 317 -4.60 10.54 -18.77
CA LYS A 317 -5.43 11.75 -18.87
C LYS A 317 -5.26 12.69 -17.66
N GLY A 318 -4.57 12.27 -16.61
CA GLY A 318 -4.27 13.10 -15.43
C GLY A 318 -2.92 13.82 -15.52
N ARG A 319 -2.58 14.58 -14.45
CA ARG A 319 -1.28 15.25 -14.27
C ARG A 319 -0.57 14.82 -12.98
N PRO A 320 -0.41 13.51 -12.73
CA PRO A 320 0.31 13.04 -11.54
C PRO A 320 1.78 13.47 -11.52
N ASP A 321 2.36 13.78 -12.69
CA ASP A 321 3.72 14.30 -12.87
C ASP A 321 3.98 15.64 -12.16
N THR A 322 2.91 16.36 -11.79
CA THR A 322 3.02 17.62 -11.03
C THR A 322 3.32 17.40 -9.54
N ILE A 323 3.09 16.19 -9.03
CA ILE A 323 3.36 15.83 -7.64
C ILE A 323 4.86 15.45 -7.53
N PRO A 324 5.67 16.11 -6.69
CA PRO A 324 7.07 15.73 -6.53
C PRO A 324 7.20 14.33 -5.92
N PHE A 325 8.15 13.55 -6.42
CA PHE A 325 8.39 12.16 -5.98
C PHE A 325 7.13 11.29 -6.05
N VAL A 326 6.29 11.54 -7.07
CA VAL A 326 5.03 10.82 -7.28
C VAL A 326 5.22 9.32 -7.43
N GLU A 327 6.30 8.90 -8.06
CA GLU A 327 6.63 7.51 -8.26
C GLU A 327 7.08 6.82 -6.96
N GLU A 328 7.48 7.57 -5.94
CA GLU A 328 7.95 7.05 -4.64
C GLU A 328 6.85 7.16 -3.59
N ASP A 329 6.73 8.30 -2.90
CA ASP A 329 5.87 8.45 -1.73
C ASP A 329 4.39 8.72 -2.05
N PHE A 330 4.10 9.24 -3.26
CA PHE A 330 2.76 9.69 -3.65
C PHE A 330 2.13 8.88 -4.78
N ILE A 331 2.60 7.65 -5.02
CA ILE A 331 2.11 6.83 -6.14
C ILE A 331 0.62 6.48 -5.97
N PHE A 332 0.17 6.38 -4.72
CA PHE A 332 -1.22 6.19 -4.38
C PHE A 332 -2.10 7.35 -4.88
N SER A 333 -1.59 8.58 -4.81
CA SER A 333 -2.29 9.78 -5.28
C SER A 333 -2.40 9.81 -6.80
N ALA A 334 -1.36 9.36 -7.51
CA ALA A 334 -1.43 9.15 -8.96
C ALA A 334 -2.48 8.09 -9.34
N ILE A 335 -2.55 6.99 -8.58
CA ILE A 335 -3.57 5.96 -8.75
C ILE A 335 -4.97 6.53 -8.53
N ALA A 336 -5.18 7.31 -7.46
CA ALA A 336 -6.47 7.94 -7.19
C ALA A 336 -6.85 8.98 -8.25
N GLU A 337 -5.88 9.73 -8.78
CA GLU A 337 -6.07 10.73 -9.82
C GLU A 337 -6.50 10.11 -11.17
N GLU A 338 -5.77 9.09 -11.65
CA GLU A 338 -6.04 8.48 -12.97
C GLU A 338 -7.07 7.34 -12.91
N LEU A 339 -7.11 6.52 -11.86
CA LEU A 339 -8.01 5.36 -11.73
C LEU A 339 -9.19 5.57 -10.77
N GLY A 340 -9.20 6.67 -10.02
CA GLY A 340 -10.32 7.09 -9.17
C GLY A 340 -10.28 6.58 -7.74
N ALA A 341 -11.04 7.23 -6.86
CA ALA A 341 -11.12 6.84 -5.45
C ALA A 341 -11.70 5.44 -5.24
N ILE A 342 -12.61 4.94 -6.10
CA ILE A 342 -13.14 3.58 -5.96
C ILE A 342 -12.02 2.55 -6.15
N PHE A 343 -11.17 2.73 -7.18
CA PHE A 343 -10.00 1.89 -7.39
C PHE A 343 -9.03 1.97 -6.21
N ALA A 344 -8.78 3.18 -5.72
CA ALA A 344 -7.90 3.44 -4.59
C ALA A 344 -8.40 2.76 -3.29
N ILE A 345 -9.71 2.80 -3.02
CA ILE A 345 -10.35 2.11 -1.89
C ILE A 345 -10.21 0.59 -2.04
N PHE A 346 -10.44 0.04 -3.24
CA PHE A 346 -10.23 -1.39 -3.46
C PHE A 346 -8.76 -1.80 -3.31
N LEU A 347 -7.80 -0.95 -3.68
CA LEU A 347 -6.38 -1.20 -3.42
C LEU A 347 -6.08 -1.23 -1.92
N ILE A 348 -6.64 -0.30 -1.13
CA ILE A 348 -6.55 -0.33 0.35
C ILE A 348 -7.11 -1.64 0.90
N CYS A 349 -8.28 -2.07 0.42
CA CYS A 349 -8.87 -3.37 0.80
C CYS A 349 -7.96 -4.55 0.42
N ALA A 350 -7.34 -4.53 -0.76
CA ALA A 350 -6.43 -5.59 -1.20
C ALA A 350 -5.20 -5.70 -0.29
N TYR A 351 -4.61 -4.57 0.14
CA TYR A 351 -3.55 -4.56 1.14
C TYR A 351 -4.01 -5.13 2.49
N PHE A 352 -5.17 -4.70 2.99
CA PHE A 352 -5.72 -5.23 4.24
C PHE A 352 -5.92 -6.74 4.17
N ILE A 353 -6.54 -7.25 3.11
CA ILE A 353 -6.81 -8.68 2.95
C ILE A 353 -5.49 -9.46 2.84
N CYS A 354 -4.49 -8.94 2.14
CA CYS A 354 -3.15 -9.53 2.09
C CYS A 354 -2.55 -9.67 3.50
N ILE A 355 -2.58 -8.60 4.30
CA ILE A 355 -2.06 -8.60 5.68
C ILE A 355 -2.87 -9.56 6.55
N ALA A 356 -4.19 -9.55 6.43
CA ALA A 356 -5.10 -10.43 7.17
C ALA A 356 -4.86 -11.92 6.83
N GLU A 357 -4.57 -12.27 5.58
CA GLU A 357 -4.22 -13.64 5.17
C GLU A 357 -2.89 -14.12 5.78
N VAL A 358 -1.89 -13.23 5.86
CA VAL A 358 -0.63 -13.52 6.57
C VAL A 358 -0.88 -13.75 8.06
N LEU A 359 -1.64 -12.86 8.71
CA LEU A 359 -1.96 -12.97 10.14
C LEU A 359 -2.86 -14.18 10.44
N LYS A 360 -3.75 -14.57 9.52
CA LYS A 360 -4.54 -15.81 9.59
C LYS A 360 -3.66 -17.05 9.49
N THR A 361 -2.61 -17.01 8.67
CA THR A 361 -1.60 -18.08 8.64
C THR A 361 -0.85 -18.13 9.96
N ALA A 362 -0.43 -16.98 10.50
CA ALA A 362 0.24 -16.89 11.79
C ALA A 362 -0.62 -17.42 12.96
N PHE A 363 -1.93 -17.13 12.94
CA PHE A 363 -2.89 -17.63 13.93
C PHE A 363 -2.95 -19.16 13.98
N LYS A 364 -2.80 -19.81 12.82
CA LYS A 364 -2.87 -21.27 12.64
C LYS A 364 -1.56 -22.00 12.94
N LEU A 365 -0.43 -21.29 13.03
CA LEU A 365 0.88 -21.90 13.32
C LEU A 365 0.97 -22.42 14.76
N ASN A 366 1.60 -23.58 14.91
CA ASN A 366 1.98 -24.14 16.20
C ASN A 366 3.39 -23.69 16.61
N ASP A 367 4.34 -23.59 15.68
CA ASP A 367 5.68 -23.05 15.94
C ASP A 367 5.62 -21.56 16.31
N SER A 368 6.03 -21.24 17.55
CA SER A 368 6.04 -19.88 18.07
C SER A 368 7.05 -18.98 17.36
N PHE A 369 8.18 -19.52 16.89
CA PHE A 369 9.18 -18.75 16.15
C PHE A 369 8.57 -18.22 14.85
N TRP A 370 8.02 -19.11 14.01
CA TRP A 370 7.42 -18.72 12.74
C TRP A 370 6.19 -17.83 12.90
N LYS A 371 5.41 -18.03 13.96
CA LYS A 371 4.29 -17.16 14.32
C LYS A 371 4.74 -15.72 14.61
N ILE A 372 5.77 -15.56 15.44
CA ILE A 372 6.32 -14.24 15.79
C ILE A 372 6.93 -13.57 14.55
N VAL A 373 7.69 -14.31 13.73
CA VAL A 373 8.27 -13.79 12.48
C VAL A 373 7.18 -13.34 11.51
N ALA A 374 6.15 -14.18 11.27
CA ALA A 374 5.04 -13.83 10.38
C ALA A 374 4.30 -12.57 10.83
N VAL A 375 4.08 -12.41 12.14
CA VAL A 375 3.46 -11.21 12.71
C VAL A 375 4.35 -9.99 12.53
N GLY A 376 5.67 -10.11 12.72
CA GLY A 376 6.61 -9.02 12.49
C GLY A 376 6.60 -8.55 11.03
N LEU A 377 6.69 -9.48 10.08
CA LEU A 377 6.66 -9.17 8.65
C LEU A 377 5.30 -8.59 8.22
N ALA A 378 4.19 -9.13 8.71
CA ALA A 378 2.85 -8.57 8.46
C ALA A 378 2.70 -7.15 9.06
N SER A 379 3.25 -6.92 10.25
CA SER A 379 3.23 -5.62 10.90
C SER A 379 4.08 -4.60 10.13
N SER A 380 5.20 -5.02 9.55
CA SER A 380 6.01 -4.19 8.66
C SER A 380 5.21 -3.76 7.43
N LEU A 381 4.59 -4.70 6.73
CA LEU A 381 3.78 -4.40 5.54
C LEU A 381 2.62 -3.47 5.88
N GLY A 382 1.88 -3.76 6.95
CA GLY A 382 0.74 -2.94 7.37
C GLY A 382 1.13 -1.54 7.82
N ALA A 383 2.20 -1.40 8.62
CA ALA A 383 2.68 -0.10 9.05
C ALA A 383 3.14 0.75 7.85
N GLN A 384 3.90 0.15 6.93
CA GLN A 384 4.37 0.83 5.73
C GLN A 384 3.21 1.29 4.83
N THR A 385 2.19 0.44 4.60
CA THR A 385 0.98 0.83 3.86
C THR A 385 0.23 1.99 4.53
N VAL A 386 0.01 1.91 5.85
CA VAL A 386 -0.69 2.98 6.59
C VAL A 386 0.09 4.29 6.52
N LEU A 387 1.42 4.23 6.65
CA LEU A 387 2.29 5.40 6.59
C LEU A 387 2.26 6.10 5.23
N THR A 388 2.40 5.34 4.13
CA THR A 388 2.42 5.93 2.78
C THR A 388 1.04 6.45 2.36
N ILE A 389 -0.01 5.64 2.47
CA ILE A 389 -1.36 6.04 2.05
C ILE A 389 -1.93 7.11 2.99
N GLY A 390 -1.75 6.94 4.30
CA GLY A 390 -2.20 7.91 5.28
C GLY A 390 -1.49 9.25 5.12
N GLY A 391 -0.19 9.25 4.82
CA GLY A 391 0.58 10.46 4.51
C GLY A 391 0.08 11.15 3.25
N GLY A 392 -0.04 10.42 2.14
CA GLY A 392 -0.47 10.97 0.86
C GLY A 392 -1.91 11.52 0.85
N THR A 393 -2.78 10.97 1.70
CA THR A 393 -4.19 11.41 1.86
C THR A 393 -4.39 12.46 2.96
N GLY A 394 -3.34 12.87 3.66
CA GLY A 394 -3.42 13.84 4.75
C GLY A 394 -4.04 13.30 6.05
N LEU A 395 -4.22 11.98 6.19
CA LEU A 395 -4.71 11.36 7.44
C LEU A 395 -3.67 11.46 8.56
N ILE A 396 -2.39 11.33 8.22
CA ILE A 396 -1.25 11.43 9.14
C ILE A 396 -0.12 12.23 8.47
N PRO A 397 0.89 12.70 9.22
CA PRO A 397 2.07 13.35 8.63
C PRO A 397 2.84 12.44 7.68
N LEU A 398 3.42 13.03 6.63
CA LEU A 398 4.27 12.33 5.67
C LEU A 398 5.56 11.81 6.33
N THR A 399 5.89 10.55 6.07
CA THR A 399 7.06 9.87 6.67
C THR A 399 8.15 9.45 5.69
N GLY A 400 7.92 9.58 4.37
CA GLY A 400 8.92 9.27 3.33
C GLY A 400 9.24 7.78 3.19
N VAL A 401 8.20 6.92 3.19
CA VAL A 401 8.35 5.47 3.04
C VAL A 401 7.56 4.99 1.83
N THR A 402 8.12 4.02 1.10
CA THR A 402 7.55 3.49 -0.13
C THR A 402 6.33 2.61 0.13
N LEU A 403 5.35 2.62 -0.77
CA LEU A 403 4.21 1.69 -0.72
C LEU A 403 4.66 0.29 -1.18
N PRO A 404 4.50 -0.79 -0.39
CA PRO A 404 5.12 -2.08 -0.69
C PRO A 404 4.68 -2.67 -2.04
N LEU A 405 5.64 -2.97 -2.92
CA LEU A 405 5.49 -3.47 -4.31
C LEU A 405 4.83 -2.53 -5.32
N VAL A 406 4.21 -1.43 -4.89
CA VAL A 406 3.55 -0.48 -5.79
C VAL A 406 4.47 0.69 -6.12
N SER A 407 5.07 1.33 -5.12
CA SER A 407 5.99 2.45 -5.32
C SER A 407 7.30 2.05 -6.00
N ASN A 408 7.94 3.03 -6.62
CA ASN A 408 9.33 2.97 -7.03
C ASN A 408 10.24 2.83 -5.80
N GLY A 409 11.14 1.86 -5.85
CA GLY A 409 12.13 1.69 -4.79
C GLY A 409 12.83 0.35 -4.94
N GLY A 410 13.91 0.29 -5.72
CA GLY A 410 14.58 -0.97 -6.07
C GLY A 410 14.89 -1.87 -4.86
N SER A 411 15.50 -1.30 -3.82
CA SER A 411 15.79 -2.03 -2.57
C SER A 411 14.55 -2.46 -1.81
N SER A 412 13.54 -1.58 -1.70
CA SER A 412 12.30 -1.87 -0.98
C SER A 412 11.45 -2.92 -1.70
N GLY A 413 11.36 -2.83 -3.04
CA GLY A 413 10.71 -3.82 -3.90
C GLY A 413 11.36 -5.19 -3.77
N MET A 414 12.70 -5.26 -3.84
CA MET A 414 13.44 -6.51 -3.62
C MET A 414 13.19 -7.09 -2.22
N ALA A 415 13.38 -6.29 -1.17
CA ALA A 415 13.15 -6.74 0.21
C ALA A 415 11.70 -7.19 0.45
N THR A 416 10.73 -6.55 -0.21
CA THR A 416 9.32 -6.95 -0.12
C THR A 416 9.07 -8.28 -0.84
N VAL A 417 9.64 -8.51 -2.03
CA VAL A 417 9.57 -9.82 -2.71
C VAL A 417 10.18 -10.92 -1.83
N LEU A 418 11.34 -10.67 -1.19
CA LEU A 418 11.94 -11.62 -0.25
C LEU A 418 11.05 -11.86 0.97
N THR A 419 10.38 -10.83 1.48
CA THR A 419 9.40 -10.94 2.56
C THR A 419 8.26 -11.87 2.16
N PHE A 420 7.68 -11.69 0.97
CA PHE A 420 6.65 -12.61 0.45
C PHE A 420 7.18 -14.03 0.27
N ALA A 421 8.42 -14.21 -0.18
CA ALA A 421 9.05 -15.53 -0.30
C ALA A 421 9.12 -16.25 1.05
N ILE A 422 9.51 -15.53 2.11
CA ILE A 422 9.56 -16.05 3.48
C ILE A 422 8.15 -16.41 3.95
N LEU A 423 7.16 -15.54 3.72
CA LEU A 423 5.77 -15.77 4.12
C LEU A 423 5.14 -16.97 3.39
N VAL A 424 5.45 -17.17 2.11
CA VAL A 424 5.09 -18.38 1.36
C VAL A 424 5.74 -19.62 1.99
N GLY A 425 7.02 -19.53 2.35
CA GLY A 425 7.71 -20.59 3.12
C GLY A 425 7.03 -20.92 4.45
N ILE A 426 6.65 -19.91 5.22
CA ILE A 426 5.93 -20.06 6.50
C ILE A 426 4.56 -20.73 6.26
N SER A 427 3.85 -20.39 5.18
CA SER A 427 2.59 -21.06 4.82
C SER A 427 2.77 -22.57 4.56
N LEU A 428 3.91 -22.98 4.00
CA LEU A 428 4.24 -24.39 3.79
C LEU A 428 4.54 -25.10 5.12
N VAL A 429 5.19 -24.43 6.07
CA VAL A 429 5.41 -24.95 7.42
C VAL A 429 4.07 -25.18 8.12
N GLN A 430 3.16 -24.19 8.07
CA GLN A 430 1.80 -24.31 8.61
C GLN A 430 1.04 -25.50 7.99
N GLY A 431 1.15 -25.69 6.68
CA GLY A 431 0.54 -26.82 5.97
C GLY A 431 1.12 -28.18 6.38
N ALA A 432 2.43 -28.24 6.68
CA ALA A 432 3.08 -29.46 7.18
C ALA A 432 2.61 -29.80 8.60
N GLU A 433 2.59 -28.83 9.52
CA GLU A 433 2.11 -29.02 10.90
C GLU A 433 0.66 -29.55 10.93
N LYS A 434 -0.20 -29.02 10.05
CA LYS A 434 -1.58 -29.49 9.94
C LYS A 434 -1.66 -30.97 9.53
N LYS A 435 -0.78 -31.42 8.63
CA LYS A 435 -0.75 -32.81 8.17
C LYS A 435 -0.30 -33.75 9.28
N ASP A 436 0.74 -33.36 10.03
CA ASP A 436 1.29 -34.18 11.12
C ASP A 436 0.24 -34.41 12.23
N VAL A 437 -0.56 -33.39 12.56
CA VAL A 437 -1.68 -33.50 13.51
C VAL A 437 -2.79 -34.43 12.99
N LEU A 438 -3.10 -34.39 11.69
CA LEU A 438 -4.14 -35.26 11.11
C LEU A 438 -3.69 -36.72 11.02
N VAL A 439 -2.40 -36.98 10.77
CA VAL A 439 -1.83 -38.33 10.72
C VAL A 439 -1.81 -38.96 12.11
N THR A 440 -1.36 -38.22 13.13
CA THR A 440 -1.38 -38.68 14.53
C THR A 440 -2.79 -38.94 15.04
N ALA A 441 -3.75 -38.03 14.78
CA ALA A 441 -5.14 -38.24 15.17
C ALA A 441 -5.78 -39.48 14.52
N LYS A 442 -5.38 -39.84 13.29
CA LYS A 442 -5.88 -41.03 12.59
C LYS A 442 -5.24 -42.32 13.11
N GLY A 443 -3.95 -42.29 13.45
CA GLY A 443 -3.25 -43.45 14.04
C GLY A 443 -3.80 -43.88 15.39
N ASN A 444 -4.10 -42.92 16.28
CA ASN A 444 -4.68 -43.23 17.59
C ASN A 444 -6.08 -43.88 17.50
N THR A 445 -6.93 -43.44 16.57
CA THR A 445 -8.24 -44.08 16.35
C THR A 445 -8.16 -45.53 15.87
N ASP A 446 -7.02 -45.94 15.30
CA ASP A 446 -6.79 -47.33 14.87
C ASP A 446 -6.15 -48.18 16.00
N GLU A 447 -5.42 -47.57 16.94
CA GLU A 447 -4.78 -48.22 18.10
C GLU A 447 -5.66 -48.31 19.37
N ASP A 448 -6.62 -47.41 19.57
CA ASP A 448 -7.55 -47.39 20.72
C ASP A 448 -8.51 -48.62 20.79
N ASN A 449 -8.35 -49.60 19.90
CA ASN A 449 -9.00 -50.92 19.97
C ASN A 449 -8.18 -52.00 20.70
N ALA A 450 -6.96 -51.70 21.16
CA ALA A 450 -6.17 -52.59 22.02
C ALA A 450 -6.06 -51.94 23.41
N GLY A 451 -6.77 -52.50 24.38
CA GLY A 451 -6.85 -51.94 25.72
C GLY A 451 -5.51 -51.96 26.46
N GLU A 452 -5.21 -50.89 27.19
CA GLU A 452 -4.15 -50.86 28.19
C GLU A 452 -4.53 -50.01 29.41
N GLU A 453 -4.01 -50.46 30.55
CA GLU A 453 -4.26 -50.00 31.91
C GLU A 453 -3.76 -48.58 32.18
N PHE A 454 -4.58 -47.83 32.92
CA PHE A 454 -4.40 -46.42 33.26
C PHE A 454 -3.53 -46.27 34.51
N THR A 455 -2.29 -45.77 34.36
CA THR A 455 -1.37 -45.50 35.47
C THR A 455 -1.39 -44.02 35.89
N THR A 456 -1.18 -43.82 37.20
CA THR A 456 -1.48 -42.62 38.00
C THR A 456 -0.46 -41.48 37.87
N GLU A 457 0.10 -41.21 36.67
CA GLU A 457 0.99 -40.07 36.39
C GLU A 457 0.29 -38.90 35.65
N LEU A 458 -1.02 -39.00 35.34
CA LEU A 458 -1.75 -38.04 34.49
C LEU A 458 -1.76 -36.58 34.98
N SER A 459 -1.69 -36.28 36.28
CA SER A 459 -2.03 -34.92 36.75
C SER A 459 -0.98 -33.85 36.42
N GLU A 460 0.32 -34.19 36.40
CA GLU A 460 1.37 -33.23 36.06
C GLU A 460 1.42 -32.96 34.55
N GLU A 461 1.25 -33.99 33.73
CA GLU A 461 1.17 -33.86 32.28
C GLU A 461 -0.08 -33.08 31.85
N GLU A 462 -1.25 -33.38 32.44
CA GLU A 462 -2.49 -32.63 32.22
C GLU A 462 -2.31 -31.15 32.57
N LEU A 463 -1.66 -30.84 33.70
CA LEU A 463 -1.38 -29.46 34.10
C LEU A 463 -0.42 -28.75 33.13
N LEU A 464 0.58 -29.45 32.59
CA LEU A 464 1.50 -28.92 31.58
C LEU A 464 0.80 -28.69 30.24
N LEU A 465 -0.06 -29.61 29.82
CA LEU A 465 -0.90 -29.52 28.62
C LEU A 465 -1.89 -28.35 28.72
N GLU A 466 -2.59 -28.22 29.86
CA GLU A 466 -3.49 -27.11 30.17
C GLU A 466 -2.73 -25.77 30.06
N LYS A 467 -1.56 -25.66 30.72
CA LYS A 467 -0.72 -24.46 30.64
C LYS A 467 -0.28 -24.13 29.21
N ALA A 468 0.10 -25.14 28.42
CA ALA A 468 0.51 -24.96 27.02
C ALA A 468 -0.68 -24.56 26.12
N PHE A 469 -1.87 -25.13 26.36
CA PHE A 469 -3.10 -24.78 25.65
C PHE A 469 -3.51 -23.34 25.93
N GLN A 470 -3.53 -22.92 27.19
CA GLN A 470 -3.84 -21.53 27.59
C GLN A 470 -2.84 -20.54 26.98
N GLU A 471 -1.56 -20.90 26.89
CA GLU A 471 -0.53 -20.08 26.25
C GLU A 471 -0.80 -19.90 24.76
N LYS A 472 -1.04 -21.01 24.02
CA LYS A 472 -1.42 -20.96 22.60
C LYS A 472 -2.69 -20.13 22.37
N LYS A 473 -3.68 -20.25 23.25
CA LYS A 473 -4.92 -19.45 23.21
C LYS A 473 -4.63 -17.96 23.34
N ARG A 474 -3.79 -17.55 24.29
CA ARG A 474 -3.38 -16.14 24.47
C ARG A 474 -2.65 -15.58 23.26
N GLN A 475 -1.72 -16.34 22.67
CA GLN A 475 -1.02 -15.92 21.45
C GLN A 475 -2.01 -15.72 20.29
N ARG A 476 -2.98 -16.62 20.12
CA ARG A 476 -4.03 -16.52 19.11
C ARG A 476 -4.91 -15.29 19.33
N THR A 477 -5.31 -15.01 20.56
CA THR A 477 -6.04 -13.78 20.90
C THR A 477 -5.22 -12.52 20.58
N ALA A 478 -3.91 -12.53 20.84
CA ALA A 478 -3.04 -11.42 20.51
C ALA A 478 -2.98 -11.16 18.99
N VAL A 479 -2.84 -12.21 18.18
CA VAL A 479 -2.91 -12.10 16.71
C VAL A 479 -4.27 -11.54 16.27
N GLY A 480 -5.37 -12.00 16.84
CA GLY A 480 -6.71 -11.47 16.54
C GLY A 480 -6.87 -9.98 16.85
N ILE A 481 -6.29 -9.52 17.97
CA ILE A 481 -6.28 -8.08 18.32
C ILE A 481 -5.44 -7.27 17.33
N ILE A 482 -4.29 -7.79 16.89
CA ILE A 482 -3.45 -7.11 15.88
C ILE A 482 -4.22 -6.97 14.55
N ILE A 483 -4.95 -8.00 14.12
CA ILE A 483 -5.83 -7.92 12.95
C ILE A 483 -6.87 -6.81 13.12
N ALA A 484 -7.52 -6.73 14.29
CA ALA A 484 -8.52 -5.70 14.57
C ALA A 484 -7.94 -4.28 14.58
N VAL A 485 -6.72 -4.11 15.09
CA VAL A 485 -6.02 -2.80 15.08
C VAL A 485 -5.68 -2.38 13.65
N PHE A 486 -5.14 -3.27 12.83
CA PHE A 486 -4.92 -2.96 11.41
C PHE A 486 -6.23 -2.67 10.69
N LEU A 487 -7.28 -3.46 10.94
CA LEU A 487 -8.60 -3.20 10.36
C LEU A 487 -9.10 -1.80 10.71
N ALA A 488 -8.94 -1.34 11.95
CA ALA A 488 -9.32 0.01 12.35
C ALA A 488 -8.55 1.11 11.57
N PHE A 489 -7.24 0.97 11.39
CA PHE A 489 -6.44 1.91 10.58
C PHE A 489 -6.87 1.91 9.11
N PHE A 490 -7.13 0.74 8.53
CA PHE A 490 -7.57 0.64 7.13
C PHE A 490 -8.97 1.21 6.92
N ILE A 491 -9.89 1.01 7.87
CA ILE A 491 -11.20 1.67 7.87
C ILE A 491 -11.02 3.19 7.98
N ALA A 492 -10.14 3.67 8.86
CA ALA A 492 -9.87 5.11 8.99
C ALA A 492 -9.35 5.72 7.68
N MET A 493 -8.48 5.03 6.93
CA MET A 493 -8.03 5.48 5.61
C MET A 493 -9.19 5.55 4.59
N ILE A 494 -10.05 4.52 4.55
CA ILE A 494 -11.21 4.51 3.64
C ILE A 494 -12.17 5.65 4.00
N VAL A 495 -12.48 5.81 5.29
CA VAL A 495 -13.35 6.88 5.80
C VAL A 495 -12.75 8.25 5.47
N ASN A 496 -11.42 8.43 5.59
CA ASN A 496 -10.76 9.68 5.23
C ASN A 496 -10.94 10.02 3.75
N ILE A 497 -10.75 9.05 2.85
CA ILE A 497 -10.95 9.28 1.41
C ILE A 497 -12.42 9.58 1.10
N VAL A 498 -13.35 8.83 1.68
CA VAL A 498 -14.79 9.07 1.49
C VAL A 498 -15.18 10.45 2.00
N TYR A 499 -14.74 10.82 3.21
CA TYR A 499 -14.96 12.14 3.79
C TYR A 499 -14.38 13.24 2.90
N PHE A 500 -13.13 13.08 2.45
CA PHE A 500 -12.49 14.02 1.53
C PHE A 500 -13.32 14.21 0.27
N MET A 501 -13.78 13.11 -0.35
CA MET A 501 -14.55 13.14 -1.59
C MET A 501 -15.93 13.80 -1.46
N PHE A 502 -16.61 13.63 -0.32
CA PHE A 502 -17.94 14.21 -0.09
C PHE A 502 -17.90 15.64 0.46
N VAL A 503 -16.89 15.99 1.27
CA VAL A 503 -16.90 17.23 2.07
C VAL A 503 -15.88 18.25 1.59
N LYS A 504 -14.64 17.82 1.29
CA LYS A 504 -13.52 18.75 1.01
C LYS A 504 -13.19 18.91 -0.47
N LYS A 505 -13.59 17.95 -1.30
CA LYS A 505 -13.17 17.85 -2.70
C LYS A 505 -13.45 19.13 -3.51
N ASP A 506 -14.64 19.69 -3.40
CA ASP A 506 -15.00 20.88 -4.20
C ASP A 506 -14.21 22.12 -3.76
N GLU A 507 -14.04 22.34 -2.45
CA GLU A 507 -13.19 23.40 -1.89
C GLU A 507 -11.74 23.26 -2.37
N VAL A 508 -11.18 22.05 -2.29
CA VAL A 508 -9.80 21.77 -2.68
C VAL A 508 -9.58 21.96 -4.18
N ILE A 509 -10.47 21.45 -5.04
CA ILE A 509 -10.31 21.57 -6.49
C ILE A 509 -10.45 23.02 -6.94
N SER A 510 -11.30 23.82 -6.28
CA SER A 510 -11.56 25.23 -6.60
C SER A 510 -10.39 26.16 -6.31
N ASN A 511 -9.37 25.68 -5.59
CA ASN A 511 -8.20 26.47 -5.27
C ASN A 511 -7.44 26.89 -6.54
N SER A 512 -7.08 28.18 -6.64
CA SER A 512 -6.36 28.75 -7.79
C SER A 512 -5.00 28.08 -8.06
N TYR A 513 -4.38 27.48 -7.05
CA TYR A 513 -3.13 26.72 -7.19
C TYR A 513 -3.29 25.38 -7.93
N ASN A 514 -4.53 24.96 -8.23
CA ASN A 514 -4.84 23.74 -8.99
C ASN A 514 -4.97 23.97 -10.52
N GLY A 515 -4.42 25.07 -11.05
CA GLY A 515 -4.60 25.46 -12.46
C GLY A 515 -4.33 24.35 -13.49
N LYS A 516 -3.20 23.62 -13.36
CA LYS A 516 -2.78 22.58 -14.32
C LYS A 516 -3.78 21.44 -14.49
N ARG A 517 -4.54 21.09 -13.45
CA ARG A 517 -5.57 20.04 -13.51
C ARG A 517 -6.91 20.59 -13.97
N LEU A 518 -7.23 21.82 -13.58
CA LEU A 518 -8.42 22.53 -14.04
C LEU A 518 -8.38 22.72 -15.57
N GLU A 519 -7.22 23.01 -16.17
CA GLU A 519 -7.05 23.07 -17.63
C GLU A 519 -7.49 21.79 -18.36
N ILE A 520 -7.21 20.62 -17.77
CA ILE A 520 -7.63 19.32 -18.35
C ILE A 520 -9.14 19.13 -18.25
N LEU A 521 -9.74 19.55 -17.14
CA LEU A 521 -11.19 19.49 -16.98
C LEU A 521 -11.88 20.45 -17.95
N ALA A 522 -11.34 21.66 -18.14
CA ALA A 522 -11.82 22.65 -19.10
C ALA A 522 -11.72 22.16 -20.55
N ALA A 523 -10.74 21.31 -20.89
CA ALA A 523 -10.65 20.72 -22.21
C ALA A 523 -11.80 19.73 -22.52
N ASN A 524 -12.43 19.15 -21.50
CA ASN A 524 -13.47 18.11 -21.64
C ASN A 524 -14.88 18.59 -21.27
N THR A 525 -15.01 19.83 -20.82
CA THR A 525 -16.28 20.43 -20.39
C THR A 525 -16.48 21.76 -21.08
N MET A 526 -17.72 22.07 -21.45
CA MET A 526 -18.06 23.43 -21.84
C MET A 526 -18.16 24.27 -20.57
N ARG A 527 -17.54 25.45 -20.59
CA ARG A 527 -17.53 26.32 -19.42
C ARG A 527 -18.93 26.87 -19.16
N GLY A 528 -19.43 26.69 -17.93
CA GLY A 528 -20.78 27.05 -17.52
C GLY A 528 -21.06 28.56 -17.51
N THR A 529 -22.34 28.91 -17.47
CA THR A 529 -22.85 30.29 -17.50
C THR A 529 -22.85 30.91 -16.10
N ILE A 530 -22.47 32.20 -16.01
CA ILE A 530 -22.59 33.01 -14.80
C ILE A 530 -23.84 33.86 -14.91
N TYR A 531 -24.69 33.76 -13.90
CA TYR A 531 -25.89 34.57 -13.76
C TYR A 531 -25.73 35.62 -12.67
N GLY A 532 -26.29 36.80 -12.89
CA GLY A 532 -26.49 37.81 -11.86
C GLY A 532 -27.69 37.48 -10.98
N ASN A 533 -27.94 38.35 -10.00
CA ASN A 533 -28.96 38.08 -8.98
C ASN A 533 -30.40 38.10 -9.53
N GLU A 534 -30.64 38.78 -10.65
CA GLU A 534 -31.94 38.86 -11.32
C GLU A 534 -32.08 37.82 -12.45
N GLY A 535 -31.10 36.92 -12.62
CA GLY A 535 -31.08 35.88 -13.64
C GLY A 535 -30.51 36.34 -15.00
N GLU A 536 -29.97 37.54 -15.07
CA GLU A 536 -29.26 38.07 -16.22
C GLU A 536 -27.93 37.34 -16.47
N VAL A 537 -27.57 37.12 -17.73
CA VAL A 537 -26.31 36.45 -18.09
C VAL A 537 -25.15 37.43 -17.99
N LEU A 538 -24.18 37.14 -17.12
CA LEU A 538 -22.96 37.93 -16.96
C LEU A 538 -21.79 37.39 -17.80
N ALA A 539 -21.74 36.07 -18.01
CA ALA A 539 -20.80 35.40 -18.90
C ALA A 539 -21.35 34.04 -19.34
N GLU A 540 -21.20 33.68 -20.60
CA GLU A 540 -21.63 32.38 -21.15
C GLU A 540 -20.66 31.85 -22.19
N THR A 541 -20.69 30.54 -22.45
CA THR A 541 -19.94 29.93 -23.54
C THR A 541 -20.88 29.67 -24.70
N ILE A 542 -20.59 30.29 -25.84
CA ILE A 542 -21.32 30.11 -27.08
C ILE A 542 -20.43 29.42 -28.11
N LEU A 543 -21.03 28.69 -29.04
CA LEU A 543 -20.33 28.12 -30.19
C LEU A 543 -20.45 29.09 -31.35
N ASP A 544 -19.33 29.41 -32.01
CA ASP A 544 -19.33 30.20 -33.22
C ASP A 544 -19.83 29.41 -34.44
N ALA A 545 -19.85 30.05 -35.62
CA ALA A 545 -20.30 29.41 -36.86
C ALA A 545 -19.40 28.25 -37.32
N GLN A 546 -18.18 28.16 -36.78
CA GLN A 546 -17.18 27.13 -37.03
C GLN A 546 -17.20 26.04 -35.95
N GLY A 547 -17.98 26.22 -34.87
CA GLY A 547 -18.07 25.31 -33.74
C GLY A 547 -16.98 25.53 -32.69
N GLU A 548 -16.25 26.65 -32.73
CA GLU A 548 -15.28 27.03 -31.69
C GLU A 548 -15.99 27.69 -30.50
N GLU A 549 -15.48 27.42 -29.30
CA GLU A 549 -16.02 27.95 -28.05
C GLU A 549 -15.55 29.39 -27.85
N ILE A 550 -16.50 30.33 -27.83
CA ILE A 550 -16.25 31.74 -27.51
C ILE A 550 -16.88 32.03 -26.15
N ARG A 551 -16.06 32.58 -25.25
CA ARG A 551 -16.55 33.11 -23.97
C ARG A 551 -17.16 34.50 -24.19
N HIS A 552 -18.48 34.58 -24.15
CA HIS A 552 -19.25 35.79 -24.42
C HIS A 552 -19.60 36.53 -23.12
N TYR A 553 -19.35 37.84 -23.11
CA TYR A 553 -19.66 38.76 -22.00
C TYR A 553 -20.69 39.80 -22.49
N PRO A 554 -22.00 39.63 -22.19
CA PRO A 554 -23.07 40.45 -22.76
C PRO A 554 -22.95 41.95 -22.50
N TYR A 555 -22.28 42.34 -21.40
CA TYR A 555 -22.07 43.73 -21.01
C TYR A 555 -20.71 44.31 -21.46
N GLY A 556 -19.98 43.61 -22.33
CA GLY A 556 -18.71 44.04 -22.89
C GLY A 556 -17.60 44.28 -21.85
N GLU A 557 -16.58 45.03 -22.24
CA GLU A 557 -15.38 45.30 -21.42
C GLU A 557 -15.67 45.99 -20.08
N LEU A 558 -16.82 46.65 -19.95
CA LEU A 558 -17.18 47.50 -18.80
C LEU A 558 -17.26 46.70 -17.48
N PHE A 559 -17.67 45.43 -17.54
CA PHE A 559 -17.74 44.54 -16.38
C PHE A 559 -16.87 43.30 -16.50
N ALA A 560 -16.30 43.06 -17.69
CA ALA A 560 -15.56 41.85 -17.96
C ALA A 560 -14.36 41.69 -17.01
N HIS A 561 -13.68 42.77 -16.61
CA HIS A 561 -12.55 42.69 -15.66
C HIS A 561 -12.96 42.19 -14.26
N ALA A 562 -14.19 42.45 -13.81
CA ALA A 562 -14.72 41.97 -12.53
C ALA A 562 -15.26 40.54 -12.65
N VAL A 563 -15.86 40.19 -13.79
CA VAL A 563 -16.39 38.85 -14.03
C VAL A 563 -15.24 37.87 -14.33
N GLY A 564 -14.32 38.20 -15.24
CA GLY A 564 -13.13 37.41 -15.56
C GLY A 564 -12.60 37.58 -16.99
N TYR A 565 -12.18 38.77 -17.39
CA TYR A 565 -11.64 39.03 -18.73
C TYR A 565 -10.13 38.72 -18.82
N SER A 566 -9.70 38.24 -20.00
CA SER A 566 -8.35 37.75 -20.36
C SER A 566 -8.05 36.32 -19.86
N ASP A 567 -7.89 35.40 -20.82
CA ASP A 567 -7.49 33.99 -20.68
C ASP A 567 -8.23 33.12 -19.65
N TYR A 568 -9.30 32.47 -20.12
CA TYR A 568 -9.83 31.20 -19.56
C TYR A 568 -10.11 31.20 -18.05
N GLY A 569 -10.58 32.31 -17.50
CA GLY A 569 -11.05 32.38 -16.11
C GLY A 569 -9.95 32.51 -15.07
N ALA A 570 -8.82 33.10 -15.42
CA ALA A 570 -7.74 33.40 -14.48
C ALA A 570 -8.03 34.62 -13.58
N TYR A 571 -9.11 35.38 -13.83
CA TYR A 571 -9.42 36.64 -13.14
C TYR A 571 -10.87 36.73 -12.66
N GLY A 572 -11.13 37.69 -11.78
CA GLY A 572 -12.48 38.05 -11.36
C GLY A 572 -13.24 36.94 -10.62
N VAL A 573 -14.56 36.94 -10.77
CA VAL A 573 -15.45 35.88 -10.26
C VAL A 573 -15.12 34.52 -10.88
N GLU A 574 -14.68 34.50 -12.13
CA GLU A 574 -14.33 33.28 -12.86
C GLU A 574 -13.17 32.51 -12.24
N SER A 575 -12.19 33.17 -11.63
CA SER A 575 -11.06 32.48 -10.98
C SER A 575 -11.46 31.79 -9.70
N ILE A 576 -12.39 32.41 -8.95
CA ILE A 576 -12.94 31.86 -7.70
C ILE A 576 -13.91 30.72 -8.02
N ALA A 577 -14.75 30.88 -9.05
CA ALA A 577 -15.73 29.89 -9.46
C ALA A 577 -15.19 28.87 -10.48
N ASN A 578 -13.88 28.86 -10.77
CA ASN A 578 -13.32 28.17 -11.93
C ASN A 578 -13.69 26.67 -11.96
N ALA A 579 -13.52 25.98 -10.84
CA ALA A 579 -13.86 24.57 -10.72
C ALA A 579 -15.35 24.30 -10.96
N SER A 580 -16.24 25.15 -10.43
CA SER A 580 -17.69 25.02 -10.63
C SER A 580 -18.09 25.27 -12.08
N LEU A 581 -17.40 26.19 -12.76
CA LEU A 581 -17.66 26.52 -14.16
C LEU A 581 -17.19 25.42 -15.13
N ILE A 582 -16.27 24.54 -14.73
CA ILE A 582 -15.74 23.46 -15.59
C ILE A 582 -16.18 22.07 -15.11
N MET A 583 -17.18 22.01 -14.22
CA MET A 583 -17.75 20.76 -13.75
C MET A 583 -19.15 20.56 -14.33
N SER A 584 -19.30 19.47 -15.10
CA SER A 584 -20.60 19.07 -15.62
C SER A 584 -21.44 18.30 -14.59
N ASN A 585 -22.72 18.67 -14.50
CA ASN A 585 -23.73 18.01 -13.66
C ASN A 585 -24.41 16.83 -14.36
N LEU A 586 -23.96 16.44 -15.55
CA LEU A 586 -24.52 15.33 -16.30
C LEU A 586 -24.38 14.00 -15.54
N THR A 587 -25.36 13.12 -15.72
CA THR A 587 -25.28 11.75 -15.20
C THR A 587 -24.13 10.99 -15.85
N LEU A 588 -23.62 9.96 -15.17
CA LEU A 588 -22.51 9.14 -15.68
C LEU A 588 -22.76 8.64 -17.11
N THR A 589 -23.98 8.15 -17.38
CA THR A 589 -24.38 7.65 -18.70
C THR A 589 -24.32 8.73 -19.77
N GLN A 590 -24.73 9.95 -19.44
CA GLN A 590 -24.67 11.09 -20.37
C GLN A 590 -23.23 11.54 -20.61
N ARG A 591 -22.39 11.58 -19.56
CA ARG A 591 -20.96 11.92 -19.70
C ARG A 591 -20.22 10.92 -20.58
N VAL A 592 -20.44 9.63 -20.31
CA VAL A 592 -19.90 8.54 -21.13
C VAL A 592 -20.41 8.66 -22.57
N SER A 593 -21.70 8.92 -22.79
CA SER A 593 -22.26 9.11 -24.14
C SER A 593 -21.62 10.28 -24.87
N ASN A 594 -21.42 11.42 -24.20
CA ASN A 594 -20.81 12.60 -24.79
C ASN A 594 -19.34 12.34 -25.15
N GLU A 595 -18.59 11.73 -24.24
CA GLU A 595 -17.19 11.32 -24.49
C GLU A 595 -17.07 10.31 -25.64
N ILE A 596 -18.00 9.35 -25.76
CA ILE A 596 -18.08 8.41 -26.89
C ILE A 596 -18.25 9.18 -28.21
N ASN A 597 -19.10 10.20 -28.20
CA ASN A 597 -19.44 11.00 -29.37
C ASN A 597 -18.44 12.14 -29.65
N GLY A 598 -17.40 12.30 -28.81
CA GLY A 598 -16.43 13.39 -28.92
C GLY A 598 -17.02 14.78 -28.61
N VAL A 599 -18.12 14.83 -27.87
CA VAL A 599 -18.81 16.07 -27.49
C VAL A 599 -18.39 16.44 -26.07
N LYS A 600 -18.08 17.72 -25.82
CA LYS A 600 -17.79 18.18 -24.46
C LYS A 600 -19.02 18.11 -23.57
N ASN A 601 -18.80 17.90 -22.27
CA ASN A 601 -19.89 17.87 -21.32
C ASN A 601 -20.34 19.31 -20.96
N PRO A 602 -21.61 19.71 -21.20
CA PRO A 602 -22.16 20.97 -20.75
C PRO A 602 -22.30 21.09 -19.23
#